data_AF-A0A2V8KK01-F1
#
_entry.id   AF-A0A2V8KK01-F1
#
_cell.length_a   1.000
_cell.length_b   1.000
_cell.length_c   1.000
_cell.angle_alpha   90.00
_cell.angle_beta   90.00
_cell.angle_gamma   90.00
#
_symmetry.space_group_name_H-M   'P 1'
#
loop_
_entity.id
_entity.type
_entity.pdbx_description
1 polymer ?
#
loop_
_entity_poly.entity_id
_entity_poly.type
_entity_poly.pdbx_seq_one_letter_code
_entity_poly.pdbx_strand_id
1 'polypeptide(L)'
;MSATQRTALFVVPPAVLVLALIGLPFLRRESAAPQQAPFELVEATIGDVHRAIQQGQITCRGLVEAYLQRARVYNHPSDRLVTGDGKPIPPARGTVRAGKPIEFPTETVGISTLLPNFDRYAGPPIEFGRMEPTASDPEVQQQYGMTVGTPNSGKVNTLATLNLRGERSVTCKDDRDRHPSSGPLPAGAPPVCEEFRKQPDALERASELDAQYGRNPDFGKLPIYCIPFSFKDPFETKDMRSTGGADARYDIDFPARDHTIVAQLREKGAIIYAKAVNTEYNGIPASPGGRHMPEEVLPSTLGYQRSSWSGNPATPYDTTRAASLGSSSGSGVSVSTNLVMCSICEETRMLPRQCHRRRHLQRPRRHPLPQCDRRRQGTRRAEGPGQRLLRPARRLYHHPALGRAVNVVRRSRRDPRLAGIAQGGPHRRDPGVDGDVPGHQSGRADLGRGRARDQRGPGPPAGRNARRVGRSALAGRPRRREHADDLHASTCRADPGLLPPASVPTQRSGAAGISGFCGSD
;
A
#
# COMPACT_ATOMS: atom_id res chain seq x y z
N MET A 1 -54.96 -41.14 44.16
CA MET A 1 -54.96 -42.29 43.23
C MET A 1 -55.81 -41.92 42.02
N SER A 2 -55.33 -42.28 40.83
CA SER A 2 -55.90 -42.01 39.50
C SER A 2 -57.41 -42.25 39.40
N ALA A 3 -58.13 -41.37 38.67
CA ALA A 3 -58.72 -41.72 37.36
C ALA A 3 -59.95 -40.87 36.98
N THR A 4 -60.07 -40.73 35.66
CA THR A 4 -61.31 -40.69 34.84
C THR A 4 -62.03 -39.36 34.58
N GLN A 5 -61.85 -38.89 33.33
CA GLN A 5 -62.74 -38.03 32.56
C GLN A 5 -64.16 -38.60 32.49
N ARG A 6 -65.16 -37.71 32.52
CA ARG A 6 -66.41 -37.89 31.77
C ARG A 6 -66.80 -36.60 31.04
N THR A 7 -66.89 -36.75 29.74
CA THR A 7 -67.34 -35.80 28.72
C THR A 7 -68.84 -35.55 28.89
N ALA A 8 -69.26 -34.28 28.92
CA ALA A 8 -70.66 -33.89 28.80
C ALA A 8 -70.82 -33.05 27.52
N LEU A 9 -71.58 -33.60 26.58
CA LEU A 9 -72.04 -32.92 25.36
C LEU A 9 -73.10 -31.87 25.75
N PHE A 10 -72.79 -30.59 25.54
CA PHE A 10 -73.79 -29.51 25.57
C PHE A 10 -74.14 -29.10 24.14
N VAL A 11 -75.39 -29.37 23.76
CA VAL A 11 -76.04 -28.86 22.56
C VAL A 11 -76.48 -27.42 22.86
N VAL A 12 -75.94 -26.44 22.13
CA VAL A 12 -76.35 -25.03 22.22
C VAL A 12 -77.14 -24.65 20.95
N PRO A 13 -78.37 -24.10 21.07
CA PRO A 13 -79.25 -23.83 19.93
C PRO A 13 -78.80 -22.63 19.07
N PRO A 14 -79.14 -22.62 17.76
CA PRO A 14 -78.63 -21.66 16.78
C PRO A 14 -79.45 -20.36 16.82
N ALA A 15 -79.29 -19.54 17.85
CA ALA A 15 -79.99 -18.25 17.92
C ALA A 15 -79.16 -17.08 18.48
N VAL A 16 -77.85 -17.26 18.70
CA VAL A 16 -76.95 -16.19 19.20
C VAL A 16 -75.94 -15.72 18.14
N LEU A 17 -76.02 -16.24 16.90
CA LEU A 17 -75.03 -15.97 15.85
C LEU A 17 -75.29 -14.71 14.99
N VAL A 18 -76.06 -13.71 15.46
CA VAL A 18 -76.40 -12.54 14.62
C VAL A 18 -76.09 -11.18 15.25
N LEU A 19 -75.65 -11.11 16.51
CA LEU A 19 -75.38 -9.83 17.20
C LEU A 19 -73.94 -9.61 17.68
N ALA A 20 -72.96 -10.29 17.06
CA ALA A 20 -71.53 -10.11 17.32
C ALA A 20 -70.73 -9.69 16.06
N LEU A 21 -71.35 -8.97 15.12
CA LEU A 21 -70.73 -8.53 13.86
C LEU A 21 -70.72 -7.01 13.64
N ILE A 22 -70.89 -6.18 14.68
CA ILE A 22 -70.83 -4.70 14.56
C ILE A 22 -69.89 -4.09 15.61
N GLY A 23 -68.83 -4.79 16.01
CA GLY A 23 -67.93 -4.34 17.08
C GLY A 23 -66.50 -4.86 16.99
N LEU A 24 -65.99 -5.16 15.79
CA LEU A 24 -64.56 -5.37 15.61
C LEU A 24 -63.90 -3.99 15.49
N PRO A 25 -63.05 -3.56 16.44
CA PRO A 25 -62.19 -2.43 16.17
C PRO A 25 -61.36 -2.82 14.94
N PHE A 26 -61.35 -1.96 13.94
CA PHE A 26 -60.35 -2.00 12.88
C PHE A 26 -58.98 -1.94 13.55
N LEU A 27 -58.42 -3.11 13.89
CA LEU A 27 -56.99 -3.29 14.06
C LEU A 27 -56.41 -2.95 12.70
N ARG A 28 -56.08 -1.67 12.50
CA ARG A 28 -55.16 -1.23 11.48
C ARG A 28 -53.97 -2.15 11.64
N ARG A 29 -53.82 -3.05 10.67
CA ARG A 29 -52.58 -3.77 10.45
C ARG A 29 -51.58 -2.66 10.16
N GLU A 30 -50.85 -2.23 11.19
CA GLU A 30 -49.68 -1.38 11.04
C GLU A 30 -48.79 -2.18 10.08
N SER A 31 -48.82 -1.84 8.80
CA SER A 31 -47.86 -2.39 7.84
C SER A 31 -46.51 -2.01 8.42
N ALA A 32 -45.81 -2.99 9.00
CA ALA A 32 -44.41 -2.82 9.35
C ALA A 32 -43.74 -2.25 8.10
N ALA A 33 -43.24 -1.01 8.21
CA ALA A 33 -42.52 -0.37 7.12
C ALA A 33 -41.46 -1.37 6.63
N PRO A 34 -41.29 -1.56 5.32
CA PRO A 34 -40.33 -2.52 4.80
C PRO A 34 -38.99 -2.24 5.46
N GLN A 35 -38.50 -3.21 6.24
CA GLN A 35 -37.21 -3.12 6.93
C GLN A 35 -36.17 -2.92 5.84
N GLN A 36 -35.59 -1.71 5.79
CA GLN A 36 -34.64 -1.35 4.74
C GLN A 36 -33.48 -2.35 4.77
N ALA A 37 -33.08 -2.82 3.59
CA ALA A 37 -31.96 -3.75 3.47
C ALA A 37 -30.70 -3.12 4.08
N PRO A 38 -29.86 -3.91 4.78
CA PRO A 38 -28.61 -3.40 5.34
C PRO A 38 -27.69 -2.89 4.22
N PHE A 39 -26.89 -1.86 4.52
CA PHE A 39 -25.92 -1.33 3.57
C PHE A 39 -24.88 -2.38 3.17
N GLU A 40 -24.71 -2.61 1.88
CA GLU A 40 -23.71 -3.50 1.31
C GLU A 40 -22.46 -2.71 0.90
N LEU A 41 -21.32 -2.99 1.55
CA LEU A 41 -20.05 -2.28 1.30
C LEU A 41 -19.37 -2.66 -0.01
N VAL A 42 -19.50 -3.93 -0.41
CA VAL A 42 -18.78 -4.49 -1.56
C VAL A 42 -19.35 -3.91 -2.85
N GLU A 43 -18.46 -3.36 -3.69
CA GLU A 43 -18.82 -2.66 -4.93
C GLU A 43 -19.75 -1.45 -4.77
N ALA A 44 -19.98 -0.97 -3.54
CA ALA A 44 -20.71 0.26 -3.29
C ALA A 44 -20.05 1.45 -4.01
N THR A 45 -20.87 2.34 -4.55
CA THR A 45 -20.41 3.64 -5.08
C THR A 45 -20.48 4.73 -4.00
N ILE A 46 -19.81 5.85 -4.24
CA ILE A 46 -19.93 7.06 -3.42
C ILE A 46 -21.40 7.47 -3.27
N GLY A 47 -22.18 7.39 -4.36
CA GLY A 47 -23.60 7.71 -4.33
C GLY A 47 -24.42 6.74 -3.46
N ASP A 48 -24.04 5.47 -3.40
CA ASP A 48 -24.72 4.48 -2.54
C ASP A 48 -24.42 4.76 -1.07
N VAL A 49 -23.18 5.09 -0.73
CA VAL A 49 -22.80 5.53 0.63
C VAL A 49 -23.60 6.76 1.05
N HIS A 50 -23.62 7.80 0.21
CA HIS A 50 -24.35 9.03 0.51
C HIS A 50 -25.85 8.77 0.75
N ARG A 51 -26.49 7.96 -0.11
CA ARG A 51 -27.90 7.59 0.08
C ARG A 51 -28.11 6.77 1.36
N ALA A 52 -27.21 5.83 1.66
CA ALA A 52 -27.29 5.01 2.86
C ALA A 52 -27.17 5.86 4.14
N ILE A 53 -26.30 6.88 4.14
CA ILE A 53 -26.18 7.84 5.25
C ILE A 53 -27.48 8.66 5.40
N GLN A 54 -28.00 9.22 4.32
CA GLN A 54 -29.26 9.99 4.35
C GLN A 54 -30.44 9.15 4.85
N GLN A 55 -30.48 7.86 4.48
CA GLN A 55 -31.50 6.91 4.90
C GLN A 55 -31.26 6.36 6.32
N GLY A 56 -30.10 6.65 6.92
CA GLY A 56 -29.73 6.16 8.26
C GLY A 56 -29.33 4.69 8.32
N GLN A 57 -28.99 4.09 7.19
CA GLN A 57 -28.53 2.69 7.08
C GLN A 57 -27.08 2.51 7.54
N ILE A 58 -26.26 3.56 7.42
CA ILE A 58 -24.87 3.55 7.87
C ILE A 58 -24.47 4.95 8.35
N THR A 59 -23.51 5.03 9.27
CA THR A 59 -22.85 6.26 9.69
C THR A 59 -21.45 6.33 9.11
N CYS A 60 -20.82 7.50 9.13
CA CYS A 60 -19.43 7.65 8.72
C CYS A 60 -18.51 6.74 9.54
N ARG A 61 -18.70 6.71 10.86
CA ARG A 61 -17.97 5.81 11.76
C ARG A 61 -18.20 4.35 11.40
N GLY A 62 -19.47 3.95 11.20
CA GLY A 62 -19.83 2.58 10.82
C GLY A 62 -19.21 2.16 9.49
N LEU A 63 -19.08 3.08 8.54
CA LEU A 63 -18.40 2.83 7.27
C LEU A 63 -16.90 2.58 7.46
N VAL A 64 -16.21 3.40 8.26
CA VAL A 64 -14.79 3.19 8.58
C VAL A 64 -14.59 1.86 9.32
N GLU A 65 -15.45 1.54 10.29
CA GLU A 65 -15.42 0.27 11.00
C GLU A 65 -15.61 -0.93 10.06
N ALA A 66 -16.51 -0.83 9.08
CA ALA A 66 -16.71 -1.88 8.07
C ALA A 66 -15.46 -2.09 7.18
N TYR A 67 -14.77 -1.01 6.78
CA TYR A 67 -13.50 -1.14 6.06
C TYR A 67 -12.38 -1.72 6.95
N LEU A 68 -12.30 -1.33 8.22
CA LEU A 68 -11.34 -1.90 9.17
C LEU A 68 -11.57 -3.39 9.38
N GLN A 69 -12.83 -3.83 9.48
CA GLN A 69 -13.16 -5.26 9.56
C GLN A 69 -12.65 -6.02 8.34
N ARG A 70 -12.81 -5.48 7.14
CA ARG A 70 -12.25 -6.10 5.93
C ARG A 70 -10.71 -6.09 5.95
N ALA A 71 -10.09 -4.99 6.39
CA ALA A 71 -8.64 -4.91 6.51
C ALA A 71 -8.08 -5.97 7.47
N ARG A 72 -8.74 -6.20 8.61
CA ARG A 72 -8.37 -7.26 9.56
C ARG A 72 -8.40 -8.67 8.97
N VAL A 73 -9.17 -8.90 7.90
CA VAL A 73 -9.28 -10.21 7.25
C VAL A 73 -8.31 -10.33 6.07
N TYR A 74 -8.28 -9.32 5.20
CA TYR A 74 -7.62 -9.44 3.90
C TYR A 74 -6.27 -8.71 3.80
N ASN A 75 -5.99 -7.75 4.67
CA ASN A 75 -4.79 -6.89 4.59
C ASN A 75 -3.58 -7.47 5.34
N HIS A 76 -3.20 -8.70 5.01
CA HIS A 76 -2.07 -9.40 5.61
C HIS A 76 -1.05 -9.84 4.55
N PRO A 77 0.22 -10.07 4.92
CA PRO A 77 1.20 -10.70 4.04
C PRO A 77 0.73 -12.07 3.55
N SER A 78 0.86 -12.29 2.24
CA SER A 78 0.57 -13.56 1.58
C SER A 78 1.81 -14.37 1.24
N ASP A 79 2.98 -13.74 1.29
CA ASP A 79 4.17 -14.26 0.66
C ASP A 79 4.95 -15.17 1.60
N ARG A 80 5.45 -16.27 1.06
CA ARG A 80 6.36 -17.19 1.76
C ARG A 80 7.80 -16.81 1.43
N LEU A 81 8.68 -16.95 2.40
CA LEU A 81 10.11 -16.77 2.19
C LEU A 81 10.65 -17.88 1.27
N VAL A 82 11.60 -17.54 0.42
CA VAL A 82 12.38 -18.51 -0.34
C VAL A 82 13.71 -18.72 0.37
N THR A 83 13.96 -19.92 0.89
CA THR A 83 15.18 -20.25 1.64
C THR A 83 16.02 -21.28 0.89
N GLY A 84 17.25 -21.51 1.33
CA GLY A 84 18.13 -22.51 0.72
C GLY A 84 17.56 -23.94 0.79
N ASP A 85 16.96 -24.31 1.93
CA ASP A 85 16.52 -25.68 2.21
C ASP A 85 15.00 -25.88 2.25
N GLY A 86 14.21 -24.81 2.21
CA GLY A 86 12.75 -24.86 2.26
C GLY A 86 12.17 -25.28 3.60
N LYS A 87 12.96 -25.28 4.68
CA LYS A 87 12.45 -25.62 6.02
C LYS A 87 11.60 -24.48 6.60
N PRO A 88 10.56 -24.80 7.39
CA PRO A 88 9.79 -23.79 8.10
C PRO A 88 10.66 -22.94 9.03
N ILE A 89 10.26 -21.69 9.23
CA ILE A 89 10.90 -20.76 10.17
C ILE A 89 10.07 -20.59 11.44
N PRO A 90 10.68 -20.13 12.55
CA PRO A 90 9.92 -19.75 13.75
C PRO A 90 8.88 -18.65 13.45
N PRO A 91 7.75 -18.63 14.17
CA PRO A 91 6.79 -17.53 14.09
C PRO A 91 7.43 -16.18 14.41
N ALA A 92 7.09 -15.16 13.63
CA ALA A 92 7.54 -13.79 13.80
C ALA A 92 6.35 -12.83 13.75
N ARG A 93 6.40 -11.74 14.51
CA ARG A 93 5.36 -10.71 14.57
C ARG A 93 5.88 -9.39 14.04
N GLY A 94 5.11 -8.77 13.16
CA GLY A 94 5.40 -7.44 12.63
C GLY A 94 4.69 -6.33 13.39
N THR A 95 4.71 -5.14 12.80
CA THR A 95 3.98 -3.97 13.29
C THR A 95 2.48 -4.24 13.45
N VAL A 96 1.82 -3.44 14.29
CA VAL A 96 0.36 -3.51 14.45
C VAL A 96 -0.30 -2.87 13.23
N ARG A 97 -1.25 -3.58 12.61
CA ARG A 97 -2.15 -3.03 11.59
C ARG A 97 -3.58 -3.46 11.87
N ALA A 98 -4.49 -2.51 11.89
CA ALA A 98 -5.92 -2.72 12.15
C ALA A 98 -6.19 -3.29 13.55
N GLY A 99 -5.33 -2.94 14.52
CA GLY A 99 -5.41 -3.34 15.93
C GLY A 99 -4.82 -4.72 16.24
N LYS A 100 -4.09 -5.36 15.32
CA LYS A 100 -3.36 -6.62 15.60
C LYS A 100 -1.95 -6.62 15.01
N PRO A 101 -0.96 -7.22 15.69
CA PRO A 101 0.34 -7.49 15.08
C PRO A 101 0.21 -8.30 13.80
N ILE A 102 1.00 -7.98 12.79
CA ILE A 102 1.08 -8.77 11.56
C ILE A 102 1.67 -10.14 11.88
N GLU A 103 1.06 -11.18 11.30
CA GLU A 103 1.60 -12.54 11.33
C GLU A 103 2.07 -12.93 9.92
N PHE A 104 3.29 -13.47 9.84
CA PHE A 104 3.89 -13.89 8.59
C PHE A 104 3.77 -15.40 8.38
N PRO A 105 3.63 -15.89 7.13
CA PRO A 105 3.72 -17.32 6.84
C PRO A 105 5.04 -17.92 7.34
N THR A 106 4.97 -19.03 8.08
CA THR A 106 6.14 -19.76 8.59
C THR A 106 6.64 -20.84 7.63
N GLU A 107 5.77 -21.32 6.74
CA GLU A 107 6.16 -22.19 5.63
C GLU A 107 7.04 -21.44 4.65
N THR A 108 8.14 -22.05 4.23
CA THR A 108 9.06 -21.49 3.24
C THR A 108 9.08 -22.36 1.98
N VAL A 109 9.76 -21.87 0.94
CA VAL A 109 9.97 -22.61 -0.30
C VAL A 109 11.47 -22.73 -0.54
N GLY A 110 11.96 -23.95 -0.74
CA GLY A 110 13.36 -24.19 -1.08
C GLY A 110 13.69 -23.61 -2.46
N ILE A 111 14.85 -22.97 -2.59
CA ILE A 111 15.28 -22.32 -3.84
C ILE A 111 15.29 -23.28 -5.03
N SER A 112 15.59 -24.56 -4.82
CA SER A 112 15.54 -25.61 -5.85
C SER A 112 14.15 -25.81 -6.45
N THR A 113 13.07 -25.37 -5.78
CA THR A 113 11.71 -25.37 -6.34
C THR A 113 11.56 -24.32 -7.45
N LEU A 114 12.26 -23.19 -7.34
CA LEU A 114 12.20 -22.09 -8.31
C LEU A 114 13.34 -22.16 -9.33
N LEU A 115 14.49 -22.69 -8.90
CA LEU A 115 15.70 -22.89 -9.68
C LEU A 115 16.14 -24.36 -9.55
N PRO A 116 15.58 -25.31 -10.35
CA PRO A 116 15.79 -26.76 -10.17
C PRO A 116 17.25 -27.25 -10.15
N ASN A 117 18.18 -26.52 -10.78
CA ASN A 117 19.61 -26.83 -10.80
C ASN A 117 20.42 -25.78 -10.03
N PHE A 118 19.92 -25.34 -8.88
CA PHE A 118 20.55 -24.27 -8.08
C PHE A 118 21.96 -24.65 -7.60
N ASP A 119 22.25 -25.92 -7.40
CA ASP A 119 23.59 -26.46 -7.13
C ASP A 119 24.62 -26.13 -8.22
N ARG A 120 24.15 -25.85 -9.44
CA ARG A 120 24.97 -25.46 -10.60
C ARG A 120 24.96 -23.96 -10.86
N TYR A 121 24.27 -23.18 -10.03
CA TYR A 121 24.20 -21.73 -10.18
C TYR A 121 25.56 -21.10 -9.91
N ALA A 122 26.11 -20.41 -10.91
CA ALA A 122 27.42 -19.76 -10.85
C ALA A 122 27.31 -18.21 -10.96
N GLY A 123 26.13 -17.65 -10.73
CA GLY A 123 25.92 -16.21 -10.71
C GLY A 123 26.22 -15.59 -9.34
N PRO A 124 25.99 -14.28 -9.17
CA PRO A 124 26.14 -13.61 -7.87
C PRO A 124 25.26 -14.25 -6.79
N PRO A 125 25.68 -14.26 -5.51
CA PRO A 125 24.90 -14.84 -4.42
C PRO A 125 23.43 -14.37 -4.43
N ILE A 126 22.50 -15.27 -4.11
CA ILE A 126 21.06 -14.94 -4.03
C ILE A 126 20.72 -14.48 -2.61
N GLU A 127 20.03 -13.35 -2.52
CA GLU A 127 19.48 -12.86 -1.25
C GLU A 127 18.28 -13.73 -0.84
N PHE A 128 18.52 -14.71 0.03
CA PHE A 128 17.45 -15.58 0.54
C PHE A 128 16.47 -14.81 1.43
N GLY A 129 15.23 -15.28 1.39
CA GLY A 129 14.16 -14.81 2.24
C GLY A 129 14.45 -15.07 3.71
N ARG A 130 14.27 -14.04 4.54
CA ARG A 130 14.51 -14.10 5.98
C ARG A 130 13.58 -13.16 6.74
N MET A 131 13.37 -13.45 8.02
CA MET A 131 12.78 -12.49 8.95
C MET A 131 13.92 -11.68 9.59
N GLU A 132 13.74 -10.36 9.67
CA GLU A 132 14.68 -9.50 10.38
C GLU A 132 13.94 -8.45 11.23
N PRO A 133 14.55 -7.99 12.34
CA PRO A 133 14.10 -6.79 13.02
C PRO A 133 13.99 -5.59 12.07
N THR A 134 12.93 -4.80 12.20
CA THR A 134 12.82 -3.57 11.41
C THR A 134 13.86 -2.55 11.88
N ALA A 135 14.35 -1.73 10.95
CA ALA A 135 15.28 -0.65 11.26
C ALA A 135 14.62 0.41 12.16
N SER A 136 13.35 0.78 11.87
CA SER A 136 12.63 1.79 12.64
C SER A 136 12.22 1.32 14.04
N ASP A 137 11.93 0.03 14.20
CA ASP A 137 11.53 -0.58 15.47
C ASP A 137 12.12 -2.00 15.60
N PRO A 138 13.22 -2.19 16.35
CA PRO A 138 13.86 -3.50 16.46
C PRO A 138 13.03 -4.53 17.24
N GLU A 139 11.93 -4.13 17.88
CA GLU A 139 11.03 -5.05 18.61
C GLU A 139 10.11 -5.84 17.68
N VAL A 140 9.94 -5.41 16.43
CA VAL A 140 9.07 -6.06 15.43
C VAL A 140 9.87 -6.57 14.26
N GLN A 141 9.32 -7.56 13.56
CA GLN A 141 9.97 -8.26 12.45
C GLN A 141 9.34 -7.92 11.09
N GLN A 142 10.12 -8.09 10.02
CA GLN A 142 9.66 -7.97 8.63
C GLN A 142 10.36 -9.00 7.71
N GLN A 143 9.70 -9.32 6.59
CA GLN A 143 10.24 -10.17 5.53
C GLN A 143 11.20 -9.40 4.60
N TYR A 144 12.46 -9.83 4.57
CA TYR A 144 13.50 -9.36 3.64
C TYR A 144 13.92 -10.48 2.69
N GLY A 145 14.68 -10.12 1.64
CA GLY A 145 15.15 -11.07 0.63
C GLY A 145 14.04 -11.66 -0.25
N MET A 146 14.33 -12.79 -0.87
CA MET A 146 13.47 -13.44 -1.86
C MET A 146 12.19 -14.02 -1.25
N THR A 147 11.06 -13.72 -1.88
CA THR A 147 9.75 -14.25 -1.50
C THR A 147 9.00 -14.79 -2.72
N VAL A 148 8.00 -15.63 -2.46
CA VAL A 148 7.09 -16.15 -3.48
C VAL A 148 5.65 -16.08 -3.00
N GLY A 149 4.74 -15.73 -3.89
CA GLY A 149 3.32 -15.59 -3.56
C GLY A 149 2.68 -16.95 -3.25
N THR A 150 1.75 -16.96 -2.31
CA THR A 150 1.01 -18.18 -1.93
C THR A 150 -0.28 -18.30 -2.73
N PRO A 151 -0.55 -19.42 -3.41
CA PRO A 151 -1.82 -19.62 -4.13
C PRO A 151 -3.03 -19.52 -3.19
N ASN A 152 -4.09 -18.85 -3.64
CA ASN A 152 -5.36 -18.71 -2.90
C ASN A 152 -5.18 -18.27 -1.43
N SER A 153 -4.27 -17.34 -1.17
CA SER A 153 -3.91 -16.96 0.21
C SER A 153 -5.07 -16.30 0.97
N GLY A 154 -6.04 -15.74 0.25
CA GLY A 154 -7.08 -14.87 0.81
C GLY A 154 -6.53 -13.55 1.38
N LYS A 155 -5.26 -13.23 1.11
CA LYS A 155 -4.51 -12.11 1.71
C LYS A 155 -3.83 -11.30 0.60
N VAL A 156 -3.83 -9.97 0.73
CA VAL A 156 -3.38 -9.07 -0.36
C VAL A 156 -2.37 -7.98 0.05
N ASN A 157 -2.16 -7.75 1.35
CA ASN A 157 -1.18 -6.79 1.90
C ASN A 157 -1.08 -5.44 1.17
N THR A 158 -2.13 -4.60 1.23
CA THR A 158 -2.29 -3.43 0.34
C THR A 158 -2.22 -2.09 1.04
N LEU A 159 -2.51 -2.06 2.35
CA LEU A 159 -2.46 -0.88 3.21
C LEU A 159 -1.28 -1.03 4.17
N ALA A 160 -0.37 -0.06 4.10
CA ALA A 160 0.89 -0.02 4.82
C ALA A 160 0.71 0.50 6.26
N THR A 161 -0.06 1.59 6.40
CA THR A 161 -0.34 2.27 7.66
C THR A 161 -1.82 2.63 7.68
N LEU A 162 -2.54 2.33 8.75
CA LEU A 162 -3.91 2.79 8.93
C LEU A 162 -3.92 3.99 9.87
N ASN A 163 -4.82 4.94 9.65
CA ASN A 163 -4.98 6.10 10.51
C ASN A 163 -5.76 5.72 11.77
N LEU A 164 -5.10 4.98 12.65
CA LEU A 164 -5.61 4.54 13.94
C LEU A 164 -4.60 4.90 15.02
N ARG A 165 -5.10 5.37 16.16
CA ARG A 165 -4.23 5.77 17.28
C ARG A 165 -3.27 4.66 17.68
N GLY A 166 -2.02 5.04 17.92
CA GLY A 166 -0.97 4.14 18.39
C GLY A 166 -0.33 3.25 17.32
N GLU A 167 -0.93 3.10 16.13
CA GLU A 167 -0.34 2.33 15.01
C GLU A 167 0.05 3.19 13.79
N ARG A 168 -0.37 4.46 13.76
CA ARG A 168 -0.17 5.37 12.62
C ARG A 168 1.21 6.04 12.52
N SER A 169 2.08 5.85 13.50
CA SER A 169 3.46 6.36 13.55
C SER A 169 4.32 5.47 14.43
N VAL A 170 5.59 5.24 14.04
CA VAL A 170 6.58 4.57 14.90
C VAL A 170 7.14 5.54 15.94
N THR A 171 7.35 6.80 15.56
CA THR A 171 7.81 7.88 16.46
C THR A 171 6.89 8.03 17.67
N CYS A 172 5.58 8.00 17.42
CA CYS A 172 4.53 8.17 18.42
C CYS A 172 3.68 6.91 18.61
N LYS A 173 4.28 5.70 18.50
CA LYS A 173 3.54 4.44 18.65
C LYS A 173 2.94 4.24 20.05
N ASP A 174 1.95 3.36 20.12
CA ASP A 174 1.27 2.92 21.34
C ASP A 174 0.65 4.11 22.10
N ASP A 175 0.85 4.16 23.41
CA ASP A 175 0.33 5.18 24.32
C ASP A 175 0.89 6.58 24.08
N ARG A 176 1.89 6.75 23.20
CA ARG A 176 2.39 8.07 22.80
C ARG A 176 1.45 8.81 21.85
N ASP A 177 0.46 8.14 21.28
CA ASP A 177 -0.59 8.73 20.42
C ASP A 177 -1.99 8.56 21.02
N ARG A 178 -2.09 8.31 22.34
CA ARG A 178 -3.37 8.31 23.05
C ARG A 178 -4.08 9.66 22.90
N HIS A 179 -5.41 9.62 22.85
CA HIS A 179 -6.23 10.82 22.70
C HIS A 179 -5.92 11.86 23.81
N PRO A 180 -5.90 13.18 23.51
CA PRO A 180 -5.69 14.25 24.50
C PRO A 180 -6.55 14.14 25.76
N SER A 181 -7.82 13.73 25.62
CA SER A 181 -8.73 13.57 26.76
C SER A 181 -8.38 12.38 27.67
N SER A 182 -7.51 11.47 27.24
CA SER A 182 -7.04 10.33 28.05
C SER A 182 -5.91 10.70 29.02
N GLY A 183 -5.56 11.99 29.10
CA GLY A 183 -4.56 12.52 30.00
C GLY A 183 -3.18 12.73 29.37
N PRO A 184 -2.13 12.90 30.20
CA PRO A 184 -0.78 13.15 29.73
C PRO A 184 -0.17 11.93 29.03
N LEU A 185 0.80 12.19 28.16
CA LEU A 185 1.62 11.15 27.55
C LEU A 185 2.53 10.46 28.58
N PRO A 186 2.96 9.21 28.31
CA PRO A 186 3.94 8.52 29.17
C PRO A 186 5.27 9.29 29.24
N ALA A 187 5.96 9.15 30.36
CA ALA A 187 7.29 9.73 30.54
C ALA A 187 8.25 9.24 29.44
N GLY A 188 9.07 10.15 28.89
CA GLY A 188 9.98 9.84 27.79
C GLY A 188 9.33 9.84 26.40
N ALA A 189 8.04 10.16 26.28
CA ALA A 189 7.42 10.40 24.97
C ALA A 189 8.13 11.58 24.25
N PRO A 190 8.46 11.44 22.95
CA PRO A 190 9.00 12.56 22.18
C PRO A 190 8.05 13.76 22.23
N PRO A 191 8.54 15.00 22.44
CA PRO A 191 7.69 16.18 22.56
C PRO A 191 6.76 16.41 21.36
N VAL A 192 7.21 16.03 20.15
CA VAL A 192 6.42 16.11 18.92
C VAL A 192 5.12 15.29 18.99
N CYS A 193 5.07 14.25 19.83
CA CYS A 193 3.88 13.41 19.97
C CYS A 193 2.70 14.14 20.62
N GLU A 194 2.95 15.18 21.42
CA GLU A 194 1.88 16.05 21.94
C GLU A 194 1.16 16.80 20.81
N GLU A 195 1.89 17.25 19.79
CA GLU A 195 1.28 17.91 18.64
C GLU A 195 0.66 16.90 17.66
N PHE A 196 1.30 15.75 17.48
CA PHE A 196 0.80 14.68 16.62
C PHE A 196 -0.56 14.16 17.08
N ARG A 197 -0.69 13.82 18.37
CA ARG A 197 -1.90 13.18 18.91
C ARG A 197 -3.14 14.07 18.89
N LYS A 198 -2.98 15.39 18.70
CA LYS A 198 -4.09 16.35 18.48
C LYS A 198 -4.78 16.14 17.15
N GLN A 199 -4.12 15.51 16.17
CA GLN A 199 -4.80 15.14 14.92
C GLN A 199 -5.78 14.00 15.19
N PRO A 200 -7.05 14.09 14.74
CA PRO A 200 -7.98 13.00 14.89
C PRO A 200 -7.53 11.79 14.04
N ASP A 201 -7.79 10.59 14.52
CA ASP A 201 -7.66 9.39 13.69
C ASP A 201 -8.87 9.21 12.75
N ALA A 202 -8.90 8.15 11.93
CA ALA A 202 -9.98 7.95 10.97
C ALA A 202 -11.35 7.71 11.64
N LEU A 203 -11.40 7.04 12.78
CA LEU A 203 -12.64 6.76 13.50
C LEU A 203 -13.16 8.00 14.21
N GLU A 204 -12.25 8.80 14.80
CA GLU A 204 -12.57 10.08 15.41
C GLU A 204 -13.07 11.06 14.37
N ARG A 205 -12.35 11.20 13.26
CA ARG A 205 -12.78 12.09 12.17
C ARG A 205 -14.14 11.69 11.60
N ALA A 206 -14.40 10.38 11.49
CA ALA A 206 -15.70 9.90 11.07
C ALA A 206 -16.80 10.26 12.09
N SER A 207 -16.52 10.11 13.38
CA SER A 207 -17.44 10.44 14.46
C SER A 207 -17.73 11.96 14.53
N GLU A 208 -16.72 12.81 14.27
CA GLU A 208 -16.89 14.26 14.14
C GLU A 208 -17.82 14.63 12.98
N LEU A 209 -17.63 14.00 11.82
CA LEU A 209 -18.48 14.23 10.65
C LEU A 209 -19.92 13.78 10.91
N ASP A 210 -20.11 12.64 11.58
CA ASP A 210 -21.42 12.16 12.01
C ASP A 210 -22.08 13.14 12.99
N ALA A 211 -21.35 13.66 13.97
CA ALA A 211 -21.87 14.63 14.94
C ALA A 211 -22.23 15.97 14.29
N GLN A 212 -21.42 16.43 13.33
CA GLN A 212 -21.58 17.73 12.71
C GLN A 212 -22.73 17.77 11.69
N TYR A 213 -22.89 16.71 10.88
CA TYR A 213 -23.82 16.72 9.75
C TYR A 213 -24.89 15.62 9.83
N GLY A 214 -24.63 14.55 10.58
CA GLY A 214 -25.50 13.39 10.70
C GLY A 214 -25.96 12.87 9.35
N ARG A 215 -27.27 12.84 9.15
CA ARG A 215 -27.90 12.34 7.91
C ARG A 215 -28.14 13.43 6.87
N ASN A 216 -27.82 14.68 7.18
CA ASN A 216 -28.16 15.85 6.36
C ASN A 216 -26.92 16.66 5.91
N PRO A 217 -25.87 16.03 5.35
CA PRO A 217 -24.74 16.77 4.80
C PRO A 217 -25.13 17.55 3.54
N ASP A 218 -24.50 18.72 3.35
CA ASP A 218 -24.56 19.46 2.09
C ASP A 218 -23.55 18.85 1.10
N PHE A 219 -24.00 17.91 0.26
CA PHE A 219 -23.14 17.26 -0.74
C PHE A 219 -22.63 18.19 -1.84
N GLY A 220 -23.21 19.38 -2.01
CA GLY A 220 -22.65 20.39 -2.90
C GLY A 220 -21.31 20.94 -2.37
N LYS A 221 -21.21 21.09 -1.04
CA LYS A 221 -19.98 21.51 -0.35
C LYS A 221 -19.05 20.34 0.00
N LEU A 222 -19.64 19.19 0.32
CA LEU A 222 -18.97 17.97 0.76
C LEU A 222 -19.21 16.82 -0.24
N PRO A 223 -18.73 16.92 -1.49
CA PRO A 223 -19.02 15.93 -2.54
C PRO A 223 -18.41 14.55 -2.29
N ILE A 224 -17.53 14.42 -1.29
CA ILE A 224 -16.91 13.16 -0.87
C ILE A 224 -17.09 12.95 0.63
N TYR A 225 -18.20 13.43 1.18
CA TYR A 225 -18.58 13.27 2.57
C TYR A 225 -18.47 11.81 3.04
N CYS A 226 -17.66 11.60 4.06
CA CYS A 226 -17.42 10.32 4.71
C CYS A 226 -16.85 9.23 3.82
N ILE A 227 -16.30 9.58 2.65
CA ILE A 227 -15.66 8.61 1.77
C ILE A 227 -14.26 8.31 2.30
N PRO A 228 -13.92 7.04 2.60
CA PRO A 228 -12.58 6.67 3.03
C PRO A 228 -11.61 6.66 1.85
N PHE A 229 -10.48 7.33 2.02
CA PHE A 229 -9.40 7.41 1.05
C PHE A 229 -8.13 6.76 1.58
N SER A 230 -7.44 6.01 0.72
CA SER A 230 -6.04 5.69 0.91
C SER A 230 -5.16 6.53 -0.01
N PHE A 231 -3.93 6.79 0.41
CA PHE A 231 -2.96 7.51 -0.39
C PHE A 231 -1.72 6.67 -0.53
N LYS A 232 -1.15 6.61 -1.73
CA LYS A 232 0.20 6.07 -1.91
C LYS A 232 1.15 6.72 -0.90
N ASP A 233 2.04 5.95 -0.28
CA ASP A 233 2.79 6.40 0.90
C ASP A 233 3.52 7.76 0.78
N PRO A 234 4.12 8.14 -0.37
CA PRO A 234 4.81 9.42 -0.52
C PRO A 234 3.93 10.67 -0.35
N PHE A 235 2.61 10.58 -0.48
CA PHE A 235 1.74 11.75 -0.28
C PHE A 235 1.69 12.14 1.19
N GLU A 236 2.24 13.28 1.56
CA GLU A 236 2.26 13.77 2.93
C GLU A 236 0.86 13.81 3.57
N THR A 237 0.72 13.15 4.72
CA THR A 237 -0.47 13.17 5.58
C THR A 237 -0.02 13.49 6.99
N LYS A 238 -0.41 14.63 7.56
CA LYS A 238 0.11 15.10 8.87
C LYS A 238 -0.23 14.19 10.06
N ASP A 239 -1.20 13.29 9.87
CA ASP A 239 -1.74 12.38 10.88
C ASP A 239 -1.27 10.93 10.70
N MET A 240 -0.35 10.65 9.76
CA MET A 240 0.22 9.31 9.57
C MET A 240 1.66 9.39 9.08
N ARG A 241 2.42 8.34 9.39
CA ARG A 241 3.72 8.08 8.79
C ARG A 241 3.67 8.24 7.27
N SER A 242 4.62 8.99 6.69
CA SER A 242 4.77 9.22 5.25
C SER A 242 6.25 9.13 4.87
N THR A 243 6.70 7.96 4.43
CA THR A 243 8.15 7.63 4.32
C THR A 243 8.57 7.15 2.92
N GLY A 244 7.63 7.18 1.96
CA GLY A 244 7.85 6.59 0.64
C GLY A 244 7.94 5.06 0.66
N GLY A 245 7.42 4.42 1.72
CA GLY A 245 7.44 2.98 1.94
C GLY A 245 8.68 2.46 2.66
N ALA A 246 9.61 3.33 3.05
CA ALA A 246 10.87 2.92 3.66
C ALA A 246 10.76 2.67 5.17
N ASP A 247 11.49 1.66 5.63
CA ASP A 247 11.76 1.38 7.02
C ASP A 247 13.18 1.86 7.37
N ALA A 248 13.23 3.00 8.03
CA ALA A 248 14.46 3.59 8.54
C ALA A 248 14.19 4.28 9.88
N ARG A 249 15.25 4.55 10.65
CA ARG A 249 15.17 5.30 11.91
C ARG A 249 15.01 6.79 11.63
N TYR A 250 13.81 7.20 11.27
CA TYR A 250 13.45 8.60 11.18
C TYR A 250 13.30 9.19 12.58
N ASP A 251 13.83 10.40 12.80
CA ASP A 251 13.56 11.15 14.03
C ASP A 251 12.07 11.50 14.16
N ILE A 252 11.43 11.79 13.02
CA ILE A 252 10.00 12.03 12.87
C ILE A 252 9.56 11.38 11.56
N ASP A 253 8.63 10.43 11.63
CA ASP A 253 8.19 9.64 10.46
C ASP A 253 6.92 10.17 9.79
N PHE A 254 6.34 11.26 10.30
CA PHE A 254 5.17 11.96 9.75
C PHE A 254 5.50 13.43 9.38
N PRO A 255 4.84 14.00 8.36
CA PRO A 255 5.10 15.36 7.91
C PRO A 255 4.38 16.41 8.78
N ALA A 256 4.90 17.63 8.80
CA ALA A 256 4.28 18.74 9.54
C ALA A 256 2.93 19.22 8.95
N ARG A 257 2.66 18.90 7.68
CA ARG A 257 1.45 19.34 6.96
C ARG A 257 0.95 18.27 6.00
N ASP A 258 -0.32 18.39 5.64
CA ASP A 258 -0.90 17.62 4.54
C ASP A 258 -0.36 18.11 3.20
N HIS A 259 -0.17 17.17 2.27
CA HIS A 259 -0.03 17.50 0.85
C HIS A 259 -1.30 18.24 0.38
N THR A 260 -1.18 19.19 -0.56
CA THR A 260 -2.30 20.05 -0.99
C THR A 260 -3.56 19.26 -1.38
N ILE A 261 -3.42 18.16 -2.11
CA ILE A 261 -4.55 17.31 -2.49
C ILE A 261 -5.22 16.62 -1.29
N VAL A 262 -4.45 16.23 -0.26
CA VAL A 262 -4.98 15.62 0.97
C VAL A 262 -5.83 16.66 1.72
N ALA A 263 -5.29 17.86 1.90
CA ALA A 263 -6.00 18.97 2.55
C ALA A 263 -7.32 19.29 1.82
N GLN A 264 -7.28 19.44 0.50
CA GLN A 264 -8.49 19.69 -0.31
C GLN A 264 -9.51 18.56 -0.18
N LEU A 265 -9.09 17.30 -0.14
CA LEU A 265 -10.02 16.18 0.02
C LEU A 265 -10.67 16.18 1.42
N ARG A 266 -9.91 16.49 2.49
CA ARG A 266 -10.48 16.65 3.83
C ARG A 266 -11.54 17.75 3.88
N GLU A 267 -11.26 18.90 3.26
CA GLU A 267 -12.22 20.03 3.16
C GLU A 267 -13.50 19.64 2.43
N LYS A 268 -13.44 18.67 1.51
CA LYS A 268 -14.60 18.13 0.78
C LYS A 268 -15.27 16.94 1.47
N GLY A 269 -14.85 16.62 2.70
CA GLY A 269 -15.49 15.63 3.56
C GLY A 269 -14.85 14.24 3.53
N ALA A 270 -13.68 14.06 2.89
CA ALA A 270 -13.00 12.77 2.88
C ALA A 270 -12.49 12.38 4.26
N ILE A 271 -12.47 11.07 4.50
CA ILE A 271 -11.78 10.46 5.64
C ILE A 271 -10.45 9.91 5.12
N ILE A 272 -9.34 10.47 5.59
CA ILE A 272 -8.00 10.00 5.24
C ILE A 272 -7.70 8.77 6.10
N TYR A 273 -7.96 7.62 5.51
CA TYR A 273 -8.09 6.34 6.20
C TYR A 273 -6.78 5.58 6.30
N ALA A 274 -5.94 5.62 5.26
CA ALA A 274 -4.75 4.77 5.19
C ALA A 274 -3.67 5.28 4.24
N LYS A 275 -2.46 4.78 4.45
CA LYS A 275 -1.36 4.78 3.48
C LYS A 275 -1.37 3.47 2.72
N ALA A 276 -1.33 3.54 1.40
CA ALA A 276 -1.31 2.39 0.52
C ALA A 276 0.14 1.98 0.21
N VAL A 277 0.38 0.67 0.17
CA VAL A 277 1.67 0.07 -0.18
C VAL A 277 2.13 0.58 -1.55
N ASN A 278 3.43 0.83 -1.69
CA ASN A 278 4.07 1.24 -2.93
C ASN A 278 5.41 0.52 -3.10
N THR A 279 5.93 0.52 -4.33
CA THR A 279 7.38 0.29 -4.51
C THR A 279 8.13 1.40 -3.80
N GLU A 280 9.01 1.02 -2.88
CA GLU A 280 9.80 1.93 -2.07
C GLU A 280 10.46 3.04 -2.90
N TYR A 281 10.37 4.27 -2.42
CA TYR A 281 10.86 5.50 -3.07
C TYR A 281 10.40 5.68 -4.52
N ASN A 282 9.23 5.14 -4.88
CA ASN A 282 8.74 5.10 -6.25
C ASN A 282 9.73 4.43 -7.23
N GLY A 283 10.61 3.58 -6.70
CA GLY A 283 11.74 3.01 -7.39
C GLY A 283 11.35 2.19 -8.61
N ILE A 284 12.27 2.16 -9.57
CA ILE A 284 12.23 1.25 -10.71
C ILE A 284 13.39 0.25 -10.56
N PRO A 285 13.31 -0.93 -11.19
CA PRO A 285 14.43 -1.85 -11.23
C PRO A 285 15.58 -1.30 -12.06
N ALA A 286 16.42 -0.51 -11.42
CA ALA A 286 17.62 0.06 -12.00
C ALA A 286 18.65 0.25 -10.90
N SER A 287 19.93 0.14 -11.27
CA SER A 287 20.99 0.61 -10.39
C SER A 287 20.86 2.14 -10.24
N PRO A 288 20.83 2.68 -9.01
CA PRO A 288 20.92 4.11 -8.79
C PRO A 288 22.31 4.67 -9.12
N GLY A 289 23.28 3.81 -9.48
CA GLY A 289 24.69 4.16 -9.61
C GLY A 289 25.34 4.37 -8.23
N GLY A 290 26.50 5.03 -8.22
CA GLY A 290 27.26 5.32 -7.00
C GLY A 290 28.31 4.27 -6.66
N ARG A 291 28.91 4.42 -5.46
CA ARG A 291 30.06 3.61 -5.02
C ARG A 291 29.71 2.26 -4.42
N HIS A 292 28.44 2.02 -4.10
CA HIS A 292 27.98 0.77 -3.51
C HIS A 292 27.40 -0.12 -4.60
N MET A 293 27.84 -1.38 -4.62
CA MET A 293 27.33 -2.40 -5.51
C MET A 293 26.64 -3.47 -4.66
N PRO A 294 25.53 -4.07 -5.13
CA PRO A 294 24.87 -5.12 -4.39
C PRO A 294 25.79 -6.36 -4.29
N GLU A 295 25.96 -6.88 -3.08
CA GLU A 295 26.72 -8.11 -2.82
C GLU A 295 25.92 -9.37 -3.19
N GLU A 296 24.59 -9.25 -3.17
CA GLU A 296 23.63 -10.31 -3.49
C GLU A 296 22.61 -9.81 -4.53
N VAL A 297 22.00 -10.74 -5.27
CA VAL A 297 20.91 -10.46 -6.20
C VAL A 297 19.59 -10.94 -5.63
N LEU A 298 18.52 -10.21 -5.95
CA LEU A 298 17.14 -10.55 -5.58
C LEU A 298 16.34 -10.99 -6.83
N PRO A 299 16.30 -12.29 -7.16
CA PRO A 299 15.37 -12.80 -8.15
C PRO A 299 13.94 -12.64 -7.63
N SER A 300 13.02 -12.18 -8.47
CA SER A 300 11.62 -12.02 -8.07
C SER A 300 10.65 -12.36 -9.19
N THR A 301 9.69 -13.22 -8.89
CA THR A 301 8.51 -13.48 -9.73
C THR A 301 7.36 -12.51 -9.43
N LEU A 302 7.47 -11.75 -8.34
CA LEU A 302 6.50 -10.77 -7.85
C LEU A 302 6.86 -9.34 -8.27
N GLY A 303 7.89 -9.16 -9.09
CA GLY A 303 8.41 -7.86 -9.50
C GLY A 303 9.02 -7.09 -8.32
N TYR A 304 9.08 -5.77 -8.47
CA TYR A 304 9.72 -4.85 -7.52
C TYR A 304 8.69 -4.10 -6.66
N GLN A 305 7.47 -4.63 -6.54
CA GLN A 305 6.39 -4.03 -5.75
C GLN A 305 6.58 -4.37 -4.28
N ARG A 306 7.64 -3.87 -3.66
CA ARG A 306 7.88 -4.09 -2.23
C ARG A 306 8.36 -2.83 -1.56
N SER A 307 8.18 -2.80 -0.26
CA SER A 307 8.75 -1.78 0.60
C SER A 307 9.25 -2.42 1.89
N SER A 308 10.37 -1.93 2.41
CA SER A 308 10.94 -2.41 3.67
C SER A 308 10.00 -2.16 4.86
N TRP A 309 9.15 -1.15 4.81
CA TRP A 309 8.09 -0.95 5.83
C TRP A 309 6.94 -1.96 5.73
N SER A 310 6.38 -2.13 4.54
CA SER A 310 5.04 -2.72 4.38
C SER A 310 5.03 -4.10 3.73
N GLY A 311 6.17 -4.53 3.18
CA GLY A 311 6.33 -5.79 2.47
C GLY A 311 5.75 -5.74 1.05
N ASN A 312 5.25 -6.89 0.59
CA ASN A 312 4.82 -7.11 -0.79
C ASN A 312 3.28 -7.21 -0.88
N PRO A 313 2.61 -6.45 -1.76
CA PRO A 313 1.20 -6.61 -2.08
C PRO A 313 1.00 -7.71 -3.15
N ALA A 314 -0.08 -8.46 -3.02
CA ALA A 314 -0.49 -9.47 -4.00
C ALA A 314 -1.71 -9.03 -4.81
N THR A 315 -1.81 -9.52 -6.06
CA THR A 315 -3.04 -9.30 -6.85
C THR A 315 -4.17 -10.20 -6.35
N PRO A 316 -5.42 -9.69 -6.23
CA PRO A 316 -6.54 -10.46 -5.71
C PRO A 316 -7.05 -11.51 -6.69
N TYR A 317 -6.62 -11.44 -7.95
CA TYR A 317 -6.99 -12.39 -9.00
C TYR A 317 -6.13 -13.66 -9.01
N ASP A 318 -4.90 -13.57 -8.50
CA ASP A 318 -3.92 -14.66 -8.43
C ASP A 318 -2.82 -14.26 -7.44
N THR A 319 -2.95 -14.70 -6.19
CA THR A 319 -2.03 -14.30 -5.10
C THR A 319 -0.61 -14.85 -5.26
N THR A 320 -0.32 -15.62 -6.32
CA THR A 320 1.05 -16.02 -6.71
C THR A 320 1.77 -14.97 -7.56
N ARG A 321 1.08 -13.89 -7.95
CA ARG A 321 1.59 -12.88 -8.89
C ARG A 321 1.68 -11.49 -8.27
N ALA A 322 2.57 -10.70 -8.85
CA ALA A 322 2.70 -9.27 -8.58
C ALA A 322 1.36 -8.52 -8.68
N ALA A 323 1.06 -7.70 -7.68
CA ALA A 323 -0.07 -6.76 -7.67
C ALA A 323 -0.10 -5.83 -8.90
N SER A 324 1.07 -5.30 -9.27
CA SER A 324 1.23 -4.42 -10.44
C SER A 324 2.70 -4.41 -10.90
N LEU A 325 3.04 -3.58 -11.91
CA LEU A 325 4.43 -3.24 -12.21
C LEU A 325 4.92 -1.98 -11.46
N GLY A 326 4.01 -1.31 -10.74
CA GLY A 326 4.31 -0.21 -9.85
C GLY A 326 4.17 1.21 -10.36
N SER A 327 4.50 2.18 -9.52
CA SER A 327 4.83 2.00 -8.09
C SER A 327 3.60 2.08 -7.16
N SER A 328 2.41 2.34 -7.70
CA SER A 328 1.15 2.49 -6.95
C SER A 328 0.39 1.16 -6.78
N SER A 329 1.09 0.11 -6.33
CA SER A 329 0.53 -1.25 -6.20
C SER A 329 -0.60 -1.34 -5.18
N GLY A 330 -0.38 -0.92 -3.94
CA GLY A 330 -1.38 -0.94 -2.88
C GLY A 330 -2.60 -0.07 -3.19
N SER A 331 -2.40 1.09 -3.84
CA SER A 331 -3.51 1.97 -4.25
C SER A 331 -4.46 1.25 -5.23
N GLY A 332 -3.89 0.55 -6.22
CA GLY A 332 -4.67 -0.19 -7.20
C GLY A 332 -5.41 -1.39 -6.60
N VAL A 333 -4.74 -2.13 -5.70
CA VAL A 333 -5.31 -3.36 -5.11
C VAL A 333 -6.32 -3.07 -4.00
N SER A 334 -6.06 -2.09 -3.11
CA SER A 334 -6.96 -1.76 -2.01
C SER A 334 -8.37 -1.39 -2.50
N VAL A 335 -8.47 -0.62 -3.59
CA VAL A 335 -9.77 -0.33 -4.24
C VAL A 335 -10.35 -1.60 -4.87
N SER A 336 -9.54 -2.40 -5.58
CA SER A 336 -9.97 -3.66 -6.22
C SER A 336 -10.45 -4.74 -5.25
N THR A 337 -10.16 -4.59 -3.96
CA THR A 337 -10.54 -5.53 -2.90
C THR A 337 -11.54 -4.91 -1.92
N ASN A 338 -12.10 -3.74 -2.25
CA ASN A 338 -12.99 -2.95 -1.38
C ASN A 338 -12.42 -2.82 0.05
N LEU A 339 -11.09 -2.67 0.18
CA LEU A 339 -10.41 -2.31 1.42
C LEU A 339 -10.42 -0.79 1.65
N VAL A 340 -10.76 -0.03 0.61
CA VAL A 340 -11.02 1.40 0.64
C VAL A 340 -11.97 1.76 -0.51
N MET A 341 -12.71 2.86 -0.39
CA MET A 341 -13.57 3.34 -1.47
C MET A 341 -12.75 3.98 -2.59
N CYS A 342 -11.82 4.87 -2.22
CA CYS A 342 -11.00 5.61 -3.17
C CYS A 342 -9.53 5.55 -2.80
N SER A 343 -8.64 5.66 -3.80
CA SER A 343 -7.21 5.74 -3.56
C SER A 343 -6.53 6.71 -4.51
N ILE A 344 -5.55 7.45 -4.00
CA ILE A 344 -4.71 8.34 -4.79
C ILE A 344 -3.40 7.66 -5.15
N CYS A 345 -3.05 7.75 -6.43
CA CYS A 345 -1.83 7.19 -7.03
C CYS A 345 -0.88 8.31 -7.46
N GLU A 346 0.37 7.94 -7.70
CA GLU A 346 1.39 8.82 -8.31
C GLU A 346 2.09 8.09 -9.46
N GLU A 347 2.50 8.83 -10.49
CA GLU A 347 3.14 8.32 -11.71
C GLU A 347 4.27 9.25 -12.19
N THR A 348 5.44 8.69 -12.49
CA THR A 348 6.61 9.45 -12.99
C THR A 348 6.89 9.23 -14.48
N ARG A 349 7.00 7.97 -14.95
CA ARG A 349 7.45 7.62 -16.32
C ARG A 349 6.62 6.59 -17.07
N MET A 350 5.78 5.79 -16.40
CA MET A 350 5.03 4.69 -17.05
C MET A 350 3.60 5.12 -17.36
N LEU A 351 3.11 4.87 -18.59
CA LEU A 351 1.79 5.31 -19.12
C LEU A 351 0.62 5.34 -18.10
N PRO A 352 -0.33 6.31 -18.23
CA PRO A 352 -1.39 6.73 -17.26
C PRO A 352 -2.46 5.69 -16.87
N ARG A 353 -2.24 4.39 -17.15
CA ARG A 353 -3.27 3.34 -17.07
C ARG A 353 -2.91 2.20 -16.13
N GLN A 354 -1.70 2.17 -15.55
CA GLN A 354 -1.21 0.94 -14.93
C GLN A 354 -1.68 0.67 -13.50
N CYS A 355 -2.16 1.69 -12.77
CA CYS A 355 -2.95 1.50 -11.54
C CYS A 355 -4.15 0.56 -11.77
N HIS A 356 -4.60 0.42 -13.04
CA HIS A 356 -5.74 -0.41 -13.43
C HIS A 356 -5.42 -1.48 -14.50
N ARG A 357 -4.31 -1.42 -15.26
CA ARG A 357 -4.13 -2.20 -16.50
C ARG A 357 -4.02 -3.72 -16.32
N ARG A 358 -3.60 -4.23 -15.15
CA ARG A 358 -3.61 -5.69 -14.89
C ARG A 358 -5.01 -6.27 -14.64
N ARG A 359 -6.05 -5.45 -14.43
CA ARG A 359 -7.45 -5.90 -14.28
C ARG A 359 -8.00 -6.63 -15.51
N HIS A 360 -7.49 -6.33 -16.71
CA HIS A 360 -8.02 -6.89 -17.97
C HIS A 360 -7.21 -8.05 -18.56
N LEU A 361 -5.95 -8.22 -18.17
CA LEU A 361 -5.07 -9.23 -18.78
C LEU A 361 -5.14 -10.62 -18.13
N GLN A 362 -5.82 -10.75 -16.99
CA GLN A 362 -5.98 -12.02 -16.27
C GLN A 362 -7.40 -12.59 -16.33
N ARG A 363 -8.27 -12.08 -17.22
CA ARG A 363 -9.44 -12.87 -17.64
C ARG A 363 -8.92 -14.04 -18.48
N PRO A 364 -9.33 -15.30 -18.23
CA PRO A 364 -8.96 -16.40 -19.11
C PRO A 364 -9.40 -16.04 -20.52
N ARG A 365 -8.44 -15.90 -21.44
CA ARG A 365 -8.73 -15.79 -22.86
C ARG A 365 -9.46 -17.07 -23.24
N ARG A 366 -10.75 -16.97 -23.56
CA ARG A 366 -11.41 -18.02 -24.34
C ARG A 366 -10.68 -18.05 -25.68
N HIS A 367 -9.80 -19.03 -25.86
CA HIS A 367 -9.22 -19.31 -27.17
C HIS A 367 -10.36 -19.70 -28.12
N PRO A 368 -10.52 -19.04 -29.28
CA PRO A 368 -11.30 -19.62 -30.37
C PRO A 368 -10.52 -20.85 -30.86
N LEU A 369 -11.19 -22.00 -30.90
CA LEU A 369 -10.66 -23.19 -31.57
C LEU A 369 -10.34 -22.86 -33.04
N PRO A 370 -9.27 -23.40 -33.63
CA PRO A 370 -8.96 -23.14 -35.03
C PRO A 370 -9.99 -23.86 -35.91
N GLN A 371 -10.66 -23.11 -36.79
CA GLN A 371 -11.41 -23.68 -37.90
C GLN A 371 -10.40 -24.23 -38.92
N CYS A 372 -10.28 -25.56 -38.96
CA CYS A 372 -9.69 -26.25 -40.10
C CYS A 372 -10.70 -26.28 -41.25
N ASP A 373 -10.26 -25.72 -42.37
CA ASP A 373 -10.89 -25.83 -43.68
C ASP A 373 -10.80 -27.28 -44.18
N ARG A 374 -11.94 -27.91 -44.49
CA ARG A 374 -11.99 -29.11 -45.32
C ARG A 374 -13.18 -29.08 -46.26
N ARG A 375 -12.86 -29.03 -47.55
CA ARG A 375 -13.74 -29.29 -48.69
C ARG A 375 -14.29 -30.73 -48.68
N ARG A 376 -15.58 -30.82 -49.05
CA ARG A 376 -16.33 -31.86 -49.78
C ARG A 376 -15.88 -33.34 -49.72
N GLN A 377 -16.82 -34.19 -49.32
CA GLN A 377 -17.37 -35.42 -49.96
C GLN A 377 -18.19 -36.13 -48.86
N GLY A 378 -19.50 -36.38 -48.95
CA GLY A 378 -20.15 -37.38 -49.78
C GLY A 378 -20.91 -38.36 -48.86
N THR A 379 -22.19 -38.61 -49.19
CA THR A 379 -23.05 -39.79 -48.83
C THR A 379 -23.63 -40.00 -47.41
N ARG A 380 -24.97 -39.76 -47.34
CA ARG A 380 -26.13 -40.60 -46.88
C ARG A 380 -26.16 -41.35 -45.52
N ARG A 381 -27.27 -41.05 -44.80
CA ARG A 381 -28.21 -41.89 -43.98
C ARG A 381 -27.71 -42.63 -42.72
N ALA A 382 -28.35 -42.36 -41.56
CA ALA A 382 -29.47 -43.16 -40.98
C ALA A 382 -29.83 -42.67 -39.54
N GLU A 383 -31.08 -42.89 -39.14
CA GLU A 383 -31.77 -42.42 -37.93
C GLU A 383 -31.47 -43.23 -36.65
N GLY A 384 -31.80 -42.65 -35.48
CA GLY A 384 -31.97 -43.37 -34.20
C GLY A 384 -32.32 -42.44 -33.02
N PRO A 385 -33.45 -42.63 -32.30
CA PRO A 385 -33.98 -41.67 -31.32
C PRO A 385 -33.62 -42.02 -29.86
N GLY A 386 -33.55 -41.03 -28.96
CA GLY A 386 -33.32 -41.32 -27.54
C GLY A 386 -33.27 -40.14 -26.57
N GLN A 387 -34.45 -39.79 -26.05
CA GLN A 387 -34.73 -39.34 -24.67
C GLN A 387 -34.35 -37.92 -24.18
N ARG A 388 -35.42 -37.28 -23.66
CA ARG A 388 -35.48 -36.04 -22.90
C ARG A 388 -34.73 -36.13 -21.57
N LEU A 389 -34.05 -35.05 -21.19
CA LEU A 389 -33.98 -34.60 -19.78
C LEU A 389 -33.91 -33.07 -19.67
N LEU A 390 -34.50 -32.61 -18.58
CA LEU A 390 -35.04 -31.28 -18.31
C LEU A 390 -34.01 -30.14 -18.34
N ARG A 391 -34.39 -29.00 -18.94
CA ARG A 391 -33.73 -27.70 -18.74
C ARG A 391 -34.52 -26.86 -17.74
N PRO A 392 -33.90 -26.20 -16.75
CA PRO A 392 -34.44 -24.98 -16.19
C PRO A 392 -33.99 -23.76 -17.03
N ALA A 393 -34.93 -22.87 -17.27
CA ALA A 393 -34.76 -21.64 -18.02
C ALA A 393 -33.78 -20.68 -17.33
N ARG A 394 -32.71 -20.29 -18.03
CA ARG A 394 -31.92 -19.11 -17.67
C ARG A 394 -32.60 -17.87 -18.24
N ARG A 395 -33.17 -17.03 -17.37
CA ARG A 395 -33.50 -15.63 -17.70
C ARG A 395 -32.21 -14.86 -17.97
N LEU A 396 -32.11 -14.31 -19.17
CA LEU A 396 -31.14 -13.30 -19.55
C LEU A 396 -31.55 -11.97 -18.91
N TYR A 397 -30.70 -11.41 -18.05
CA TYR A 397 -30.78 -10.00 -17.67
C TYR A 397 -29.77 -9.22 -18.50
N HIS A 398 -30.28 -8.31 -19.34
CA HIS A 398 -29.51 -7.25 -19.96
C HIS A 398 -29.15 -6.19 -18.91
N HIS A 399 -27.85 -5.91 -18.74
CA HIS A 399 -27.35 -4.75 -18.01
C HIS A 399 -27.16 -3.57 -18.97
N PRO A 400 -27.60 -2.35 -18.62
CA PRO A 400 -26.96 -1.13 -19.06
C PRO A 400 -26.26 -0.39 -17.91
N ALA A 401 -25.36 0.52 -18.30
CA ALA A 401 -24.65 1.53 -17.50
C ALA A 401 -23.39 1.09 -16.73
N LEU A 402 -22.24 1.14 -17.42
CA LEU A 402 -20.92 1.29 -16.82
C LEU A 402 -20.69 2.76 -16.44
N GLY A 403 -20.46 3.02 -15.15
CA GLY A 403 -20.07 4.32 -14.64
C GLY A 403 -18.73 4.79 -15.24
N ARG A 404 -18.70 6.03 -15.73
CA ARG A 404 -17.47 6.72 -16.14
C ARG A 404 -16.67 7.11 -14.90
N ALA A 405 -15.46 6.59 -14.76
CA ALA A 405 -14.46 7.15 -13.86
C ALA A 405 -14.06 8.55 -14.37
N VAL A 406 -14.18 9.57 -13.52
CA VAL A 406 -13.70 10.92 -13.81
C VAL A 406 -12.20 10.96 -13.52
N ASN A 407 -11.40 11.15 -14.58
CA ASN A 407 -9.97 11.38 -14.50
C ASN A 407 -9.71 12.89 -14.41
N VAL A 408 -9.13 13.38 -13.31
CA VAL A 408 -8.49 14.69 -13.26
C VAL A 408 -7.00 14.49 -13.49
N VAL A 409 -6.57 14.60 -14.75
CA VAL A 409 -5.16 14.59 -15.14
C VAL A 409 -4.74 16.02 -15.43
N ARG A 410 -4.00 16.66 -14.51
CA ARG A 410 -3.34 17.93 -14.80
C ARG A 410 -2.00 17.63 -15.48
N ARG A 411 -1.96 17.71 -16.82
CA ARG A 411 -0.68 17.73 -17.55
C ARG A 411 -0.07 19.12 -17.38
N SER A 412 1.10 19.21 -16.76
CA SER A 412 1.98 20.37 -16.95
C SER A 412 2.51 20.30 -18.38
N ARG A 413 1.91 21.08 -19.29
CA ARG A 413 2.54 21.42 -20.57
C ARG A 413 3.48 22.58 -20.30
N ARG A 414 4.79 22.37 -20.47
CA ARG A 414 5.71 23.48 -20.73
C ARG A 414 5.24 24.16 -22.02
N ASP A 415 4.82 25.41 -21.90
CA ASP A 415 4.57 26.28 -23.03
C ASP A 415 5.93 26.86 -23.50
N PRO A 416 6.38 26.62 -24.74
CA PRO A 416 7.60 27.20 -25.26
C PRO A 416 7.43 28.62 -25.82
N ARG A 417 6.33 29.33 -25.52
CA ARG A 417 6.08 30.70 -26.02
C ARG A 417 6.05 31.79 -24.94
N LEU A 418 7.02 31.78 -24.03
CA LEU A 418 7.37 32.94 -23.20
C LEU A 418 8.89 33.04 -23.01
N ALA A 419 9.61 33.01 -24.11
CA ALA A 419 11.03 33.37 -24.16
C ALA A 419 11.23 34.38 -25.28
N GLY A 420 11.48 35.63 -24.89
CA GLY A 420 11.90 36.71 -25.79
C GLY A 420 10.85 37.80 -25.95
N ILE A 421 11.01 38.88 -25.17
CA ILE A 421 10.94 40.29 -25.58
C ILE A 421 11.57 41.09 -24.43
N ALA A 422 12.78 41.62 -24.67
CA ALA A 422 13.30 42.88 -24.12
C ALA A 422 14.76 43.09 -24.59
N GLN A 423 14.92 43.60 -25.82
CA GLN A 423 15.98 44.56 -26.16
C GLN A 423 15.44 45.94 -25.68
N GLY A 424 16.15 46.94 -25.17
CA GLY A 424 17.57 47.30 -25.11
C GLY A 424 17.66 48.83 -25.28
N GLY A 425 18.20 49.56 -24.29
CA GLY A 425 18.70 50.96 -24.39
C GLY A 425 18.11 51.97 -23.39
N PRO A 426 18.79 53.11 -23.07
CA PRO A 426 20.24 53.31 -22.89
C PRO A 426 20.63 54.00 -21.55
N HIS A 427 21.93 53.90 -21.25
CA HIS A 427 22.80 54.58 -20.26
C HIS A 427 22.31 55.78 -19.39
N ARG A 428 22.70 55.74 -18.11
CA ARG A 428 23.36 56.85 -17.38
C ARG A 428 24.50 56.33 -16.48
N ARG A 429 25.66 57.02 -16.52
CA ARG A 429 26.85 56.91 -15.63
C ARG A 429 26.59 57.67 -14.30
N ASP A 430 27.31 57.60 -13.17
CA ASP A 430 28.73 57.42 -12.73
C ASP A 430 28.69 57.31 -11.16
N PRO A 431 29.77 57.33 -10.34
CA PRO A 431 31.05 56.59 -10.35
C PRO A 431 31.50 56.06 -8.93
N GLY A 432 32.57 55.24 -8.90
CA GLY A 432 33.59 55.20 -7.82
C GLY A 432 33.45 54.17 -6.68
N VAL A 433 34.42 53.27 -6.52
CA VAL A 433 35.57 53.34 -5.57
C VAL A 433 36.40 52.04 -5.67
N ASP A 434 37.72 52.23 -5.63
CA ASP A 434 38.85 51.31 -5.84
C ASP A 434 39.01 50.16 -4.82
N GLY A 435 39.79 49.13 -5.18
CA GLY A 435 40.37 48.18 -4.22
C GLY A 435 40.94 46.88 -4.80
N ASP A 436 42.14 46.96 -5.36
CA ASP A 436 43.27 45.98 -5.40
C ASP A 436 43.11 44.48 -5.79
N VAL A 437 43.99 44.09 -6.72
CA VAL A 437 44.34 42.72 -7.18
C VAL A 437 45.84 42.51 -6.86
N PRO A 438 46.31 41.28 -6.54
CA PRO A 438 47.03 40.45 -7.53
C PRO A 438 46.68 38.95 -7.36
N GLY A 439 46.70 38.03 -8.34
CA GLY A 439 47.23 37.98 -9.69
C GLY A 439 47.74 36.54 -9.93
N HIS A 440 47.29 35.85 -10.98
CA HIS A 440 48.13 34.96 -11.80
C HIS A 440 47.40 34.47 -13.07
N GLN A 441 47.82 35.06 -14.19
CA GLN A 441 48.15 34.52 -15.53
C GLN A 441 47.84 33.04 -15.84
N SER A 442 47.62 32.58 -17.07
CA SER A 442 47.19 33.08 -18.39
C SER A 442 47.55 31.95 -19.37
N GLY A 443 46.69 31.63 -20.33
CA GLY A 443 47.04 30.71 -21.41
C GLY A 443 45.90 30.52 -22.41
N ARG A 444 45.88 31.34 -23.46
CA ARG A 444 44.94 31.36 -24.58
C ARG A 444 45.70 31.03 -25.88
N ALA A 445 45.09 30.24 -26.77
CA ALA A 445 45.18 30.29 -28.24
C ALA A 445 44.28 29.14 -28.75
N ASP A 446 43.14 29.27 -29.41
CA ASP A 446 42.58 30.13 -30.46
C ASP A 446 42.81 29.63 -31.92
N LEU A 447 41.66 29.41 -32.57
CA LEU A 447 41.30 29.39 -34.00
C LEU A 447 41.74 28.28 -34.98
N GLY A 448 40.75 27.79 -35.74
CA GLY A 448 40.93 27.21 -37.07
C GLY A 448 39.71 26.45 -37.64
N ARG A 449 38.85 27.14 -38.40
CA ARG A 449 37.74 26.54 -39.19
C ARG A 449 38.27 25.85 -40.46
N GLY A 450 37.62 24.76 -40.90
CA GLY A 450 37.73 24.27 -42.27
C GLY A 450 36.88 23.02 -42.57
N ARG A 451 35.89 23.15 -43.46
CA ARG A 451 35.05 22.07 -44.01
C ARG A 451 35.77 21.41 -45.21
N ALA A 452 35.62 20.09 -45.43
CA ALA A 452 35.15 19.50 -46.70
C ALA A 452 35.11 17.95 -46.69
N ARG A 453 34.07 17.45 -47.37
CA ARG A 453 33.74 16.14 -47.99
C ARG A 453 34.96 15.43 -48.65
N ASP A 454 35.00 14.14 -49.03
CA ASP A 454 34.00 13.08 -49.26
C ASP A 454 34.70 11.70 -49.46
N GLN A 455 33.93 10.60 -49.30
CA GLN A 455 33.88 9.36 -50.13
C GLN A 455 34.88 8.16 -50.09
N ARG A 456 34.24 6.98 -49.89
CA ARG A 456 34.37 5.60 -50.45
C ARG A 456 35.35 4.57 -49.84
N GLY A 457 34.77 3.43 -49.39
CA GLY A 457 35.42 2.19 -48.88
C GLY A 457 35.84 1.20 -49.99
N PRO A 458 35.71 -0.16 -49.89
CA PRO A 458 35.58 -1.09 -48.73
C PRO A 458 36.50 -2.36 -48.75
N GLY A 459 36.83 -2.95 -47.58
CA GLY A 459 37.13 -4.38 -47.25
C GLY A 459 38.17 -5.24 -48.05
N PRO A 460 38.25 -6.58 -47.83
CA PRO A 460 38.86 -7.39 -46.73
C PRO A 460 39.95 -8.38 -47.32
N PRO A 461 40.32 -9.61 -46.82
CA PRO A 461 39.94 -10.41 -45.65
C PRO A 461 41.08 -11.20 -44.92
N ALA A 462 40.67 -12.09 -44.01
CA ALA A 462 41.41 -12.95 -43.07
C ALA A 462 42.26 -14.11 -43.66
N GLY A 463 43.20 -14.64 -42.86
CA GLY A 463 43.92 -15.89 -43.12
C GLY A 463 44.44 -16.57 -41.83
N ARG A 464 44.13 -17.86 -41.67
CA ARG A 464 44.58 -18.80 -40.63
C ARG A 464 45.99 -19.31 -40.92
N ASN A 465 46.77 -19.71 -39.90
CA ASN A 465 47.36 -21.05 -39.82
C ASN A 465 48.09 -21.37 -38.51
N ALA A 466 48.08 -22.68 -38.21
CA ALA A 466 48.49 -23.35 -36.99
C ALA A 466 49.99 -23.62 -36.87
N ARG A 467 50.46 -23.93 -35.65
CA ARG A 467 51.34 -25.10 -35.35
C ARG A 467 51.39 -25.39 -33.84
N ARG A 468 51.39 -26.68 -33.53
CA ARG A 468 51.45 -27.32 -32.20
C ARG A 468 52.75 -28.15 -32.12
N VAL A 469 53.02 -28.69 -30.92
CA VAL A 469 54.04 -29.69 -30.51
C VAL A 469 55.35 -29.05 -30.00
N GLY A 470 55.91 -29.33 -28.81
CA GLY A 470 55.57 -30.22 -27.69
C GLY A 470 56.81 -30.46 -26.78
N ARG A 471 56.58 -31.01 -25.57
CA ARG A 471 57.55 -31.61 -24.60
C ARG A 471 58.41 -30.62 -23.76
N SER A 472 58.76 -30.84 -22.49
CA SER A 472 58.59 -31.92 -21.50
C SER A 472 59.10 -31.44 -20.11
N ALA A 473 58.51 -31.98 -19.03
CA ALA A 473 59.06 -32.36 -17.70
C ALA A 473 59.87 -31.32 -16.85
N LEU A 474 59.79 -31.22 -15.52
CA LEU A 474 60.02 -32.22 -14.45
C LEU A 474 59.66 -31.59 -13.07
N ALA A 475 59.27 -32.47 -12.11
CA ALA A 475 59.49 -32.50 -10.64
C ALA A 475 59.70 -31.18 -9.82
N GLY A 476 59.25 -31.02 -8.58
CA GLY A 476 58.79 -31.98 -7.57
C GLY A 476 58.40 -31.26 -6.25
N ARG A 477 57.47 -31.92 -5.55
CA ARG A 477 56.98 -31.89 -4.15
C ARG A 477 58.04 -31.64 -3.03
N PRO A 478 57.70 -31.61 -1.70
CA PRO A 478 56.43 -31.34 -0.95
C PRO A 478 56.58 -30.70 0.48
N ARG A 479 55.46 -30.68 1.24
CA ARG A 479 55.26 -30.79 2.73
C ARG A 479 55.31 -29.50 3.57
N ARG A 480 54.62 -29.34 4.72
CA ARG A 480 53.43 -29.90 5.44
C ARG A 480 53.42 -29.21 6.84
N ARG A 481 52.27 -29.23 7.56
CA ARG A 481 52.07 -29.08 9.04
C ARG A 481 52.01 -27.63 9.60
N GLU A 482 50.92 -27.18 10.25
CA GLU A 482 50.24 -27.51 11.55
C GLU A 482 50.64 -26.53 12.68
N HIS A 483 49.69 -26.33 13.63
CA HIS A 483 49.62 -25.42 14.81
C HIS A 483 48.96 -24.04 14.53
N ALA A 484 47.80 -23.66 15.10
CA ALA A 484 47.32 -23.63 16.51
C ALA A 484 48.09 -22.62 17.38
N ASP A 485 47.47 -21.48 17.71
CA ASP A 485 47.16 -21.06 19.09
C ASP A 485 46.61 -19.63 19.17
N ASP A 486 45.88 -19.43 20.27
CA ASP A 486 45.13 -18.30 20.83
C ASP A 486 45.73 -16.88 20.71
N LEU A 487 44.86 -15.85 20.75
CA LEU A 487 44.83 -14.86 21.85
C LEU A 487 43.81 -13.72 21.66
N HIS A 488 43.08 -13.50 22.76
CA HIS A 488 42.53 -12.24 23.30
C HIS A 488 41.22 -11.62 22.80
N ALA A 489 40.20 -11.88 23.62
CA ALA A 489 39.08 -11.00 23.93
C ALA A 489 39.53 -9.74 24.71
N SER A 490 38.88 -8.61 24.46
CA SER A 490 38.81 -7.48 25.39
C SER A 490 37.35 -7.06 25.59
N THR A 491 36.96 -7.14 26.86
CA THR A 491 35.68 -6.78 27.46
C THR A 491 35.63 -5.30 27.83
N CYS A 492 34.46 -4.67 27.74
CA CYS A 492 34.07 -3.55 28.60
C CYS A 492 32.60 -3.71 29.03
N ARG A 493 32.41 -4.10 30.30
CA ARG A 493 31.19 -3.88 31.11
C ARG A 493 31.51 -2.79 32.13
N ALA A 494 30.55 -1.93 32.41
CA ALA A 494 30.53 -1.11 33.63
C ALA A 494 29.18 -1.32 34.31
N ASP A 495 29.22 -1.69 35.60
CA ASP A 495 28.08 -1.86 36.51
C ASP A 495 27.95 -0.62 37.42
N PRO A 496 26.80 -0.44 38.11
CA PRO A 496 26.32 0.83 38.70
C PRO A 496 26.61 0.96 40.21
N GLY A 497 26.43 2.18 40.76
CA GLY A 497 26.39 2.34 42.21
C GLY A 497 26.15 3.76 42.77
N LEU A 498 25.01 3.89 43.47
CA LEU A 498 24.73 4.69 44.68
C LEU A 498 24.39 6.22 44.64
N LEU A 499 23.24 6.50 45.27
CA LEU A 499 22.68 7.73 45.87
C LEU A 499 22.74 7.61 47.41
N PRO A 500 22.33 8.58 48.27
CA PRO A 500 22.38 10.07 48.28
C PRO A 500 22.93 10.58 49.66
N PRO A 501 22.63 11.77 50.31
CA PRO A 501 21.31 12.45 50.51
C PRO A 501 21.23 14.00 50.40
N ALA A 502 19.99 14.46 50.11
CA ALA A 502 19.22 15.64 50.55
C ALA A 502 19.85 17.01 50.92
N SER A 503 19.35 18.09 50.29
CA SER A 503 18.77 19.27 50.99
C SER A 503 17.93 20.18 50.05
N VAL A 504 16.80 20.66 50.56
CA VAL A 504 15.80 21.65 50.08
C VAL A 504 15.66 22.67 51.24
N PRO A 505 15.10 23.91 51.16
CA PRO A 505 14.40 24.65 50.08
C PRO A 505 14.87 26.12 49.86
N THR A 506 14.32 26.83 48.86
CA THR A 506 13.61 28.11 49.08
C THR A 506 12.80 28.57 47.86
N GLN A 507 11.60 29.07 48.16
CA GLN A 507 10.62 29.67 47.26
C GLN A 507 11.09 31.01 46.69
N ARG A 508 10.61 31.37 45.50
CA ARG A 508 10.01 32.70 45.26
C ARG A 508 9.14 32.74 44.00
N SER A 509 7.96 33.30 44.22
CA SER A 509 6.91 33.74 43.32
C SER A 509 7.34 34.86 42.36
N GLY A 510 6.73 34.93 41.17
CA GLY A 510 6.73 36.11 40.32
C GLY A 510 5.80 35.94 39.12
N ALA A 511 4.71 36.70 39.10
CA ALA A 511 3.68 36.71 38.07
C ALA A 511 3.93 37.78 36.98
N ALA A 512 3.20 37.61 35.87
CA ALA A 512 2.77 38.61 34.88
C ALA A 512 3.78 39.12 33.82
N GLY A 513 3.31 39.19 32.57
CA GLY A 513 3.95 39.96 31.50
C GLY A 513 3.50 39.60 30.08
N ILE A 514 2.51 40.33 29.57
CA ILE A 514 1.97 40.31 28.20
C ILE A 514 2.88 41.10 27.24
N SER A 515 2.98 40.66 25.97
CA SER A 515 3.30 41.37 24.70
C SER A 515 4.19 40.47 23.83
N GLY A 516 4.10 40.36 22.50
CA GLY A 516 3.47 41.17 21.46
C GLY A 516 4.46 41.38 20.31
N PHE A 517 4.15 40.81 19.13
CA PHE A 517 4.52 41.27 17.77
C PHE A 517 5.88 40.97 17.08
N CYS A 518 5.74 40.84 15.75
CA CYS A 518 6.70 40.80 14.61
C CYS A 518 7.44 39.47 14.34
N GLY A 519 7.48 38.88 13.14
CA GLY A 519 7.10 39.34 11.80
C GLY A 519 8.25 39.12 10.80
N SER A 520 8.03 38.25 9.80
CA SER A 520 8.64 38.20 8.45
C SER A 520 10.17 38.10 8.26
N ASP A 521 10.61 37.02 7.60
CA ASP A 521 10.90 37.00 6.15
C ASP A 521 10.67 35.59 5.56
#